data_AF-A0A699TC23-F1
#
_entry.id   AF-A0A699TC23-F1
#
_cell.length_a   1.000
_cell.length_b   1.000
_cell.length_c   1.000
_cell.angle_alpha   90.00
_cell.angle_beta   90.00
_cell.angle_gamma   90.00
#
_symmetry.space_group_name_H-M   'P 1'
#
loop_
_entity.id
_entity.type
_entity.pdbx_description
1 polymer ?
#
loop_
_entity_poly.entity_id
_entity_poly.type
_entity_poly.pdbx_seq_one_letter_code
_entity_poly.pdbx_strand_id
1 'polypeptide(L)'
;MSSYARVMIELRADIKLKNNIVVVMPKITREGHYTCNVRVEYDWKPPRCSSCKVFGHIYEECPKNTCAGEKKTVKKPSQTSRGVPIGPKK
;
A
#
# COMPACT_ATOMS: atom_id res chain seq x y z
N MET A 1 11.65 -25.92 -18.76
CA MET A 1 10.96 -24.66 -18.38
C MET A 1 10.39 -24.87 -16.99
N SER A 2 10.84 -24.09 -16.01
CA SER A 2 10.29 -24.15 -14.65
C SER A 2 8.99 -23.35 -14.59
N SER A 3 7.91 -23.97 -14.13
CA SER A 3 6.64 -23.29 -13.82
C SER A 3 6.54 -23.04 -12.32
N TYR A 4 5.83 -21.98 -11.93
CA TYR A 4 5.60 -21.64 -10.53
C TYR A 4 4.10 -21.58 -10.26
N ALA A 5 3.69 -22.11 -9.10
CA ALA A 5 2.34 -21.89 -8.59
C ALA A 5 2.22 -20.48 -8.01
N ARG A 6 1.05 -19.87 -8.18
CA ARG A 6 0.71 -18.57 -7.57
C ARG A 6 -0.45 -18.78 -6.60
N VAL A 7 -0.38 -18.11 -5.46
CA VAL A 7 -1.42 -18.14 -4.42
C VAL A 7 -1.82 -16.72 -4.08
N MET A 8 -3.11 -16.50 -3.93
CA MET A 8 -3.66 -15.24 -3.38
C MET A 8 -4.01 -15.47 -1.91
N ILE A 9 -3.68 -14.49 -1.07
CA ILE A 9 -3.98 -14.52 0.36
C ILE A 9 -4.84 -13.33 0.73
N GLU A 10 -5.79 -13.54 1.63
CA GLU A 10 -6.55 -12.47 2.23
C GLU A 10 -5.82 -11.94 3.47
N LEU A 11 -5.71 -10.62 3.57
CA LEU A 11 -5.05 -9.96 4.69
C LEU A 11 -5.98 -8.97 5.34
N ARG A 12 -6.17 -9.12 6.65
CA ARG A 12 -6.96 -8.16 7.41
C ARG A 12 -6.17 -6.87 7.61
N ALA A 13 -6.79 -5.75 7.30
CA ALA A 13 -6.20 -4.42 7.38
C ALA A 13 -6.03 -3.90 8.81
N ASP A 14 -6.40 -4.68 9.84
CA ASP A 14 -6.09 -4.44 11.25
C ASP A 14 -4.78 -5.10 11.70
N ILE A 15 -4.20 -6.02 10.91
CA ILE A 15 -2.93 -6.71 11.20
C ILE A 15 -1.78 -6.18 10.32
N LYS A 16 -0.59 -6.00 10.91
CA LYS A 16 0.60 -5.54 10.18
C LYS A 16 1.03 -6.61 9.16
N LEU A 17 1.48 -6.18 7.98
CA LEU A 17 2.05 -7.07 6.97
C LEU A 17 3.22 -7.87 7.57
N LYS A 18 3.19 -9.19 7.38
CA LYS A 18 4.21 -10.10 7.91
C LYS A 18 5.29 -10.32 6.88
N ASN A 19 6.55 -10.33 7.31
CA ASN A 19 7.68 -10.69 6.44
C ASN A 19 7.87 -12.22 6.33
N ASN A 20 7.02 -12.98 7.01
CA ASN A 20 7.10 -14.41 7.09
C ASN A 20 5.71 -15.03 7.22
N ILE A 21 5.43 -16.04 6.39
CA ILE A 21 4.18 -16.79 6.43
C ILE A 21 4.48 -18.29 6.61
N VAL A 22 3.55 -18.95 7.28
CA VAL A 22 3.61 -20.39 7.52
C VAL A 22 2.55 -21.04 6.65
N VAL A 23 2.97 -21.91 5.73
CA VAL A 23 2.10 -22.58 4.77
C VAL A 23 2.10 -24.07 5.05
N VAL A 24 0.92 -24.67 5.17
CA VAL A 24 0.76 -26.12 5.25
C VAL A 24 0.64 -26.65 3.82
N MET A 25 1.61 -27.44 3.39
CA MET A 25 1.68 -28.00 2.03
C MET A 25 1.46 -29.51 2.07
N PRO A 26 0.64 -30.07 1.19
CA PRO A 26 0.46 -31.52 1.09
C PRO A 26 1.76 -32.17 0.59
N LYS A 27 2.06 -33.36 1.11
CA LYS A 27 3.18 -34.17 0.60
C LYS A 27 2.77 -34.79 -0.74
N ILE A 28 3.69 -34.78 -1.71
CA ILE A 28 3.42 -35.27 -3.07
C ILE A 28 3.38 -36.81 -3.12
N THR A 29 4.17 -37.48 -2.28
CA THR A 29 4.43 -38.93 -2.38
C THR A 29 3.86 -39.77 -1.24
N ARG A 30 3.36 -39.16 -0.17
CA ARG A 30 2.79 -39.84 1.01
C ARG A 30 1.64 -39.04 1.58
N GLU A 31 0.77 -39.69 2.35
CA GLU A 31 -0.27 -39.00 3.11
C GLU A 31 0.29 -38.05 4.18
N GLY A 32 -0.43 -36.93 4.37
CA GLY A 32 -0.10 -35.89 5.34
C GLY A 32 0.44 -34.60 4.73
N HIS A 33 0.86 -33.70 5.62
CA HIS A 33 1.29 -32.34 5.27
C HIS A 33 2.68 -32.06 5.86
N TYR A 34 3.34 -31.05 5.31
CA TYR A 34 4.48 -30.42 5.95
C TYR A 34 4.27 -28.92 6.03
N THR A 35 4.93 -28.30 7.00
CA THR A 35 4.85 -26.87 7.21
C THR A 35 6.08 -26.21 6.58
N CYS A 36 5.85 -25.24 5.70
CA CYS A 36 6.88 -24.46 5.06
C CYS A 36 6.85 -23.03 5.61
N ASN A 37 8.02 -22.52 5.96
CA ASN A 37 8.21 -21.15 6.40
C ASN A 37 8.72 -20.31 5.23
N VAL A 38 7.88 -19.41 4.73
CA VAL A 38 8.17 -18.63 3.52
C VAL A 38 8.47 -17.18 3.91
N ARG A 39 9.65 -16.68 3.55
CA ARG A 39 10.00 -15.26 3.65
C ARG A 39 9.31 -14.49 2.53
N VAL A 40 8.67 -13.39 2.90
CA VAL A 40 7.89 -12.56 1.97
C VAL A 40 8.61 -11.25 1.76
N GLU A 41 8.90 -10.96 0.50
CA GLU A 41 9.36 -9.66 0.03
C GLU A 41 8.21 -8.99 -0.73
N TYR A 42 8.10 -7.67 -0.55
CA TYR A 42 7.02 -6.88 -1.15
C TYR A 42 7.65 -5.77 -1.97
N ASP A 43 7.45 -5.81 -3.29
CA ASP A 43 7.88 -4.72 -4.18
C ASP A 43 7.13 -3.42 -3.85
N TRP A 44 5.89 -3.53 -3.38
CA TRP A 44 5.08 -2.41 -2.93
C TRP A 44 4.28 -2.76 -1.69
N LYS A 45 4.19 -1.81 -0.75
CA LYS A 45 3.39 -1.92 0.47
C LYS A 45 2.32 -0.83 0.47
N PRO A 46 1.02 -1.20 0.49
CA PRO A 46 -0.05 -0.21 0.49
C PRO A 46 -0.01 0.67 1.75
N PRO A 47 -0.32 1.98 1.64
CA PRO A 47 -0.51 2.81 2.81
C PRO A 47 -1.65 2.25 3.65
N ARG A 48 -1.44 2.22 4.96
CA ARG A 48 -2.40 1.67 5.91
C ARG A 48 -2.65 2.68 7.02
N CYS A 49 -3.91 2.94 7.28
CA CYS A 49 -4.30 3.84 8.35
C CYS A 49 -4.32 3.12 9.71
N SER A 50 -3.65 3.70 10.70
CA SER A 50 -3.63 3.18 12.06
C SER A 50 -4.94 3.45 12.83
N SER A 51 -5.70 4.47 12.44
CA SER A 51 -6.98 4.86 13.04
C SER A 51 -8.12 3.95 12.57
N CYS A 52 -8.47 4.01 11.28
CA CYS A 52 -9.63 3.29 10.75
C CYS A 52 -9.34 1.84 10.32
N LYS A 53 -8.08 1.39 10.39
CA LYS A 53 -7.65 0.00 10.09
C LYS A 53 -8.02 -0.45 8.66
N VAL A 54 -7.86 0.43 7.67
CA VAL A 54 -8.04 0.12 6.24
C VAL A 54 -6.79 0.46 5.44
N PHE A 55 -6.67 -0.11 4.24
CA PHE A 55 -5.66 0.28 3.26
C PHE A 55 -6.14 1.47 2.40
N GLY A 56 -5.21 2.27 1.91
CA GLY A 56 -5.46 3.37 0.95
C GLY A 56 -5.00 4.76 1.41
N HIS A 57 -4.78 4.98 2.71
CA HIS A 57 -4.27 6.25 3.25
C HIS A 57 -3.52 6.01 4.56
N ILE A 58 -2.69 6.97 4.97
CA ILE A 58 -2.02 6.97 6.28
C ILE A 58 -2.84 7.71 7.33
N TYR A 59 -2.44 7.64 8.60
CA TYR A 59 -3.13 8.32 9.70
C TYR A 59 -3.39 9.79 9.40
N GLU A 60 -2.38 10.57 8.99
CA GLU A 60 -2.50 12.02 8.72
C GLU A 60 -3.56 12.38 7.67
N GLU A 61 -3.88 11.46 6.77
CA GLU A 61 -4.84 11.64 5.68
C GLU A 61 -6.22 11.04 6.01
N CYS A 62 -6.40 10.53 7.24
CA CYS A 62 -7.61 9.83 7.60
C CYS A 62 -8.80 10.79 7.69
N PRO A 63 -9.89 10.54 6.94
CA PRO A 63 -11.11 11.37 7.04
C PRO A 63 -11.74 11.37 8.43
N LYS A 64 -11.39 10.39 9.28
CA LYS A 64 -11.86 10.28 10.67
C LYS A 64 -11.03 11.10 11.66
N ASN A 65 -9.91 11.70 11.22
CA ASN A 65 -9.03 12.46 12.11
C ASN A 65 -9.46 13.92 12.29
N THR A 66 -10.56 14.34 11.68
CA THR A 66 -11.11 15.68 11.78
C THR A 66 -11.93 15.86 13.06
N CYS A 67 -11.27 16.01 14.22
CA CYS A 67 -11.84 16.70 15.40
C CYS A 67 -10.84 17.06 16.54
N ALA A 68 -9.52 17.12 16.30
CA ALA A 68 -8.59 17.82 17.19
C ALA A 68 -7.43 18.37 16.36
N GLY A 69 -7.04 19.63 16.58
CA GLY A 69 -6.21 20.48 15.70
C GLY A 69 -4.99 19.78 15.06
N GLU A 70 -4.57 20.12 13.85
CA GLU A 70 -4.13 21.43 13.41
C GLU A 70 -4.34 21.62 11.90
N LYS A 71 -4.66 22.86 11.50
CA LYS A 71 -4.76 23.28 10.10
C LYS A 71 -3.36 23.32 9.49
N LYS A 72 -2.91 22.24 8.83
CA LYS A 72 -1.79 22.36 7.88
C LYS A 72 -2.33 23.01 6.60
N THR A 73 -2.08 24.30 6.49
CA THR A 73 -2.31 25.10 5.28
C THR A 73 -1.65 24.43 4.08
N VAL A 74 -2.48 23.98 3.13
CA VAL A 74 -2.06 23.59 1.79
C VAL A 74 -1.49 24.82 1.09
N LYS A 75 -0.15 24.96 1.05
CA LYS A 75 0.49 25.81 0.05
C LYS A 75 0.52 25.04 -1.26
N LYS A 76 -0.47 25.31 -2.11
CA LYS A 76 -0.52 24.91 -3.52
C LYS A 76 0.65 25.60 -4.24
N PRO A 77 1.57 24.88 -4.91
CA PRO A 77 2.47 25.54 -5.86
C PRO A 77 1.62 26.05 -7.02
N SER A 78 1.66 27.37 -7.17
CA SER A 78 1.08 28.17 -8.23
C SER A 78 1.27 27.53 -9.60
N GLN A 79 0.17 27.36 -10.33
CA GLN A 79 0.22 27.23 -11.78
C GLN A 79 0.80 28.54 -12.35
N THR A 80 2.03 28.48 -12.83
CA THR A 80 2.61 29.54 -13.65
C THR A 80 2.01 29.42 -15.05
N SER A 81 0.99 30.21 -15.34
CA SER A 81 0.55 30.47 -16.71
C SER A 81 1.72 31.13 -17.45
N ARG A 82 2.34 30.44 -18.41
CA ARG A 82 3.24 31.05 -19.38
C ARG A 82 2.40 31.92 -20.32
N GLY A 83 2.24 33.20 -19.97
CA GLY A 83 1.78 34.23 -20.89
C GLY A 83 2.92 34.58 -21.84
N VAL A 84 2.72 34.32 -23.13
CA VAL A 84 3.56 34.83 -24.22
C VAL A 84 3.18 36.29 -24.44
N PRO A 85 4.11 37.27 -24.36
CA PRO A 85 3.80 38.62 -24.80
C PRO A 85 3.84 38.67 -26.33
N ILE A 86 2.69 38.94 -26.95
CA ILE A 86 2.62 39.40 -28.34
C ILE A 86 2.99 40.88 -28.32
N GLY A 87 4.18 41.20 -28.82
CA GLY A 87 4.61 42.59 -29.04
C GLY A 87 3.85 43.25 -30.20
N PRO A 88 3.55 44.55 -30.11
CA PRO A 88 2.71 45.25 -31.08
C PRO A 88 3.47 45.63 -32.35
N LYS A 89 2.73 45.72 -33.46
CA LYS A 89 3.21 46.23 -34.74
C LYS A 89 3.54 47.72 -34.67
N LYS A 90 4.72 48.09 -35.13
CA LYS A 90 4.97 49.21 -36.05
C LYS A 90 6.20 48.92 -36.87
#